data_AF-A0A7Z1N8K9-F1
#
_entry.id   AF-A0A7Z1N8K9-F1
#
_cell.length_a   1.000
_cell.length_b   1.000
_cell.length_c   1.000
_cell.angle_alpha   90.00
_cell.angle_beta   90.00
_cell.angle_gamma   90.00
#
_symmetry.space_group_name_H-M   'P 1'
#
loop_
_entity.id
_entity.type
_entity.pdbx_description
1 polymer ?
#
loop_
_entity_poly.entity_id
_entity_poly.type
_entity_poly.pdbx_seq_one_letter_code
_entity_poly.pdbx_strand_id
1 'polypeptide(L)'
;IGGAIVGLIIGMALVRFRLTLMRRGIENINMFTFIQLLTPFVTYLIAELFHASGIIAAVVAGLVHGFERDRIAQTRTQLQMSYNHTWSILGYVLNGFVFSILGFLVPEVIVKIIKTEPHNLLFLIVITLLVALAVYLFRFVWVYV
;
A
#
# COMPACT_ATOMS: atom_id res chain seq x y z
N ILE A 1 0.93 -8.07 -16.66
CA ILE A 1 2.25 -7.57 -17.14
C ILE A 1 2.22 -6.08 -17.44
N GLY A 2 1.25 -5.57 -18.21
CA GLY A 2 1.17 -4.13 -18.56
C GLY A 2 1.26 -3.18 -17.36
N GLY A 3 0.56 -3.46 -16.25
CA GLY A 3 0.58 -2.60 -15.06
C GLY A 3 1.98 -2.49 -14.44
N ALA A 4 2.74 -3.59 -14.43
CA ALA A 4 4.10 -3.58 -13.90
C ALA A 4 5.04 -2.73 -14.76
N ILE A 5 4.96 -2.85 -16.09
CA ILE A 5 5.78 -2.05 -17.02
C ILE A 5 5.46 -0.56 -16.88
N VAL A 6 4.17 -0.21 -16.86
CA VAL A 6 3.71 1.17 -16.71
C VAL A 6 4.16 1.74 -15.35
N GLY A 7 3.99 0.97 -14.27
CA GLY A 7 4.46 1.35 -12.94
C GLY A 7 5.97 1.58 -12.86
N LEU A 8 6.76 0.76 -13.56
CA LEU A 8 8.22 0.88 -13.61
C LEU A 8 8.64 2.17 -14.35
N ILE A 9 8.05 2.43 -15.52
CA ILE A 9 8.34 3.63 -16.33
C ILE A 9 7.96 4.89 -15.57
N ILE A 10 6.73 4.96 -15.04
CA ILE A 10 6.24 6.15 -14.34
C ILE A 10 6.99 6.33 -13.02
N GLY A 11 7.23 5.25 -12.26
CA GLY A 11 8.01 5.28 -11.03
C GLY A 11 9.41 5.85 -11.26
N MET A 12 10.12 5.38 -12.29
CA MET A 12 11.43 5.94 -12.65
C MET A 12 11.35 7.41 -13.08
N ALA A 13 10.32 7.79 -13.85
CA ALA A 13 10.13 9.17 -14.29
C ALA A 13 9.90 10.12 -13.10
N LEU A 14 9.06 9.73 -12.15
CA LEU A 14 8.76 10.51 -10.95
C LEU A 14 9.97 10.65 -10.02
N VAL A 15 10.77 9.58 -9.85
CA VAL A 15 12.04 9.64 -9.12
C VAL A 15 13.01 10.61 -9.78
N ARG A 16 13.20 10.53 -11.10
CA ARG A 16 14.08 11.45 -11.84
C ARG A 16 13.59 12.90 -11.77
N PHE A 17 12.28 13.11 -11.86
CA PHE A 17 11.67 14.43 -11.72
C PHE A 17 12.00 15.02 -10.33
N ARG A 18 11.77 14.25 -9.27
CA ARG A 18 12.08 14.65 -7.89
C ARG A 18 13.57 15.02 -7.72
N LEU A 19 14.48 14.18 -8.20
CA LEU A 19 15.93 14.44 -8.10
C LEU A 19 16.36 15.70 -8.87
N THR A 20 15.73 15.97 -10.02
CA THR A 20 15.99 17.19 -10.81
C THR A 20 15.53 18.44 -10.06
N LEU A 21 14.39 18.39 -9.37
CA LEU A 21 13.89 19.49 -8.55
C LEU A 21 14.83 19.79 -7.36
N MET A 22 15.33 18.75 -6.68
CA MET A 22 16.32 18.91 -5.61
C MET A 22 17.60 19.59 -6.12
N ARG A 23 18.10 19.17 -7.29
CA ARG A 23 19.31 19.78 -7.90
C ARG A 23 19.14 21.25 -8.29
N ARG A 24 17.90 21.71 -8.50
CA ARG A 24 17.58 23.12 -8.81
C ARG A 24 17.41 24.00 -7.56
N GLY A 25 17.71 23.48 -6.36
CA GLY A 25 17.68 24.25 -5.12
C GLY A 25 16.30 24.41 -4.48
N ILE A 26 15.29 23.66 -4.95
CA ILE A 26 13.96 23.63 -4.33
C ILE A 26 13.98 22.58 -3.21
N GLU A 27 14.37 22.98 -2.00
CA GLU A 27 14.41 22.11 -0.82
C GLU A 27 13.17 22.29 0.08
N ASN A 28 11.97 22.33 -0.50
CA ASN A 28 10.74 22.48 0.28
C ASN A 28 10.17 21.09 0.65
N ILE A 29 10.33 20.69 1.93
CA ILE A 29 9.90 19.39 2.46
C ILE A 29 8.43 19.08 2.11
N ASN A 30 7.57 20.10 2.15
CA ASN A 30 6.13 19.96 1.90
C ASN A 30 5.83 19.54 0.46
N MET A 31 6.58 20.07 -0.51
CA MET A 31 6.41 19.76 -1.93
C MET A 31 6.80 18.30 -2.22
N PHE A 32 7.87 17.80 -1.59
CA PHE A 32 8.28 16.41 -1.76
C PHE A 32 7.28 15.43 -1.14
N THR A 33 6.75 15.75 0.04
CA THR A 33 5.66 14.96 0.64
C THR A 33 4.46 14.93 -0.29
N PHE A 34 4.04 16.08 -0.83
CA PHE A 34 2.88 16.15 -1.74
C PHE A 34 3.07 15.32 -3.02
N ILE A 35 4.22 15.44 -3.71
CA ILE A 35 4.54 14.61 -4.88
C ILE A 35 4.51 13.13 -4.53
N GLN A 36 5.07 12.78 -3.38
CA GLN A 36 5.13 11.40 -2.92
C GLN A 36 3.73 10.84 -2.60
N LEU A 37 2.82 11.64 -2.05
CA LEU A 37 1.41 11.25 -1.85
C LEU A 37 0.64 11.11 -3.16
N LEU A 38 0.91 11.97 -4.14
CA LEU A 38 0.25 11.91 -5.45
C LEU A 38 0.74 10.76 -6.34
N THR A 39 1.97 10.31 -6.14
CA THR A 39 2.61 9.25 -6.95
C THR A 39 1.73 8.01 -7.17
N PRO A 40 1.18 7.35 -6.13
CA PRO A 40 0.33 6.17 -6.33
C PRO A 40 -0.96 6.47 -7.10
N PHE A 41 -1.54 7.67 -6.95
CA PHE A 41 -2.77 8.04 -7.67
C PHE A 41 -2.50 8.33 -9.15
N VAL A 42 -1.44 9.07 -9.45
CA VAL A 42 -1.06 9.40 -10.84
C VAL A 42 -0.66 8.13 -11.59
N THR A 43 0.14 7.26 -10.97
CA THR A 43 0.55 5.98 -11.56
C THR A 43 -0.65 5.06 -11.82
N TYR A 44 -1.59 5.00 -10.87
CA TYR A 44 -2.84 4.26 -11.03
C TYR A 44 -3.65 4.74 -12.24
N LEU A 45 -3.93 6.05 -12.32
CA LEU A 45 -4.76 6.63 -13.37
C LEU A 45 -4.12 6.45 -14.75
N ILE A 46 -2.82 6.68 -14.87
CA ILE A 46 -2.13 6.51 -16.16
C ILE A 46 -2.18 5.04 -16.59
N ALA A 47 -1.99 4.09 -15.67
CA ALA A 47 -2.09 2.68 -16.01
C ALA A 47 -3.49 2.26 -16.45
N GLU A 48 -4.55 2.81 -15.85
CA GLU A 48 -5.92 2.58 -16.32
C GLU A 48 -6.18 3.15 -17.73
N LEU A 49 -5.61 4.32 -18.06
CA LEU A 49 -5.69 4.89 -19.41
C LEU A 49 -5.10 3.96 -20.48
N PHE A 50 -4.12 3.13 -20.10
CA PHE A 50 -3.53 2.10 -20.96
C PHE A 50 -4.22 0.73 -20.84
N HIS A 51 -5.41 0.66 -20.22
CA HIS A 51 -6.14 -0.58 -19.94
C HIS A 51 -5.30 -1.62 -19.16
N ALA A 52 -4.36 -1.16 -18.36
CA ALA A 52 -3.52 -1.98 -17.51
C ALA A 52 -3.97 -1.91 -16.04
N SER A 53 -3.48 -2.83 -15.21
CA SER A 53 -3.82 -2.83 -13.78
C SER A 53 -3.17 -1.64 -13.05
N GLY A 54 -3.99 -0.65 -12.69
CA GLY A 54 -3.57 0.52 -11.91
C GLY A 54 -3.03 0.17 -10.52
N ILE A 55 -3.62 -0.82 -9.85
CA ILE A 55 -3.16 -1.29 -8.53
C ILE A 55 -1.71 -1.82 -8.63
N ILE A 56 -1.45 -2.69 -9.61
CA ILE A 56 -0.10 -3.24 -9.82
C ILE A 56 0.89 -2.12 -10.20
N ALA A 57 0.47 -1.16 -11.03
CA ALA A 57 1.31 -0.04 -11.41
C ALA A 57 1.71 0.83 -10.20
N ALA A 58 0.75 1.15 -9.32
CA ALA A 58 1.00 1.92 -8.10
C ALA A 58 1.93 1.17 -7.13
N VAL A 59 1.75 -0.15 -6.97
CA VAL A 59 2.64 -0.98 -6.15
C VAL A 59 4.05 -1.01 -6.71
N VAL A 60 4.22 -1.23 -8.02
CA VAL A 60 5.55 -1.26 -8.65
C VAL A 60 6.23 0.10 -8.58
N ALA A 61 5.50 1.20 -8.80
CA ALA A 61 6.04 2.54 -8.59
C ALA A 61 6.49 2.75 -7.13
N GLY A 62 5.71 2.27 -6.15
CA GLY A 62 6.07 2.27 -4.74
C GLY A 62 7.34 1.49 -4.43
N LEU A 63 7.51 0.31 -5.04
CA LEU A 63 8.75 -0.49 -4.91
C LEU A 63 9.97 0.24 -5.48
N VAL A 64 9.83 0.89 -6.65
CA VAL A 64 10.91 1.72 -7.24
C VAL A 64 11.31 2.85 -6.29
N HIS A 65 10.33 3.51 -5.66
CA HIS A 65 10.59 4.54 -4.65
C HIS A 65 11.23 3.97 -3.37
N GLY A 66 10.89 2.75 -2.97
CA GLY A 66 11.47 2.03 -1.83
C GLY A 66 12.95 1.70 -2.03
N PHE A 67 13.31 1.15 -3.19
CA PHE A 67 14.71 0.80 -3.51
C PHE A 67 15.65 2.02 -3.51
N GLU A 68 15.19 3.16 -4.03
CA GLU A 68 15.99 4.40 -4.01
C GLU A 68 16.14 4.95 -2.58
N ARG A 69 15.13 4.76 -1.71
CA ARG A 69 15.19 5.16 -0.29
C ARG A 69 16.27 4.38 0.47
N ASP A 70 16.35 3.07 0.29
CA ASP A 70 17.38 2.25 0.95
C ASP A 70 18.80 2.65 0.52
N ARG A 71 18.96 3.08 -0.74
CA ARG A 71 20.23 3.56 -1.28
C ARG A 71 20.63 4.94 -0.74
N ILE A 72 19.67 5.86 -0.54
CA ILE A 72 19.92 7.22 -0.01
C ILE A 72 20.06 7.21 1.53
N ALA A 73 19.39 6.29 2.22
CA ALA A 73 19.44 6.12 3.67
C ALA A 73 20.86 5.90 4.22
N GLN A 74 21.75 5.33 3.42
CA GLN A 74 23.15 5.10 3.80
C GLN A 74 24.00 6.39 3.87
N THR A 75 23.51 7.55 3.41
CA THR A 75 24.37 8.74 3.22
C THR A 75 24.02 9.97 4.08
N ARG A 76 22.80 10.13 4.62
CA ARG A 76 22.45 11.31 5.46
C ARG A 76 21.40 11.00 6.54
N THR A 77 21.85 10.95 7.80
CA THR A 77 21.11 10.50 9.00
C THR A 77 20.09 11.48 9.59
N GLN A 78 19.95 12.71 9.10
CA GLN A 78 19.07 13.72 9.75
C GLN A 78 17.76 14.03 9.01
N LEU A 79 17.60 13.64 7.74
CA LEU A 79 16.36 13.92 6.99
C LEU A 79 15.28 12.83 7.16
N GLN A 80 15.53 11.74 7.91
CA GLN A 80 14.65 10.57 7.96
C GLN A 80 13.46 10.66 8.93
N MET A 81 13.50 11.53 9.95
CA MET A 81 12.52 11.46 11.04
C MET A 81 11.11 11.95 10.67
N SER A 82 10.96 12.86 9.71
CA SER A 82 9.64 13.37 9.31
C SER A 82 8.96 12.55 8.20
N TYR A 83 9.74 11.89 7.32
CA TYR A 83 9.23 11.19 6.13
C TYR A 83 8.56 9.84 6.41
N ASN A 84 8.96 9.12 7.47
CA ASN A 84 8.30 7.87 7.86
C ASN A 84 6.97 8.16 8.57
N HIS A 85 6.85 9.31 9.22
CA HIS A 85 5.68 9.65 10.01
C HIS A 85 4.43 9.82 9.13
N THR A 86 4.53 10.51 7.99
CA THR A 86 3.39 10.71 7.08
C THR A 86 2.86 9.40 6.51
N TRP A 87 3.73 8.51 6.06
CA TRP A 87 3.33 7.20 5.52
C TRP A 87 2.77 6.27 6.59
N SER A 88 3.33 6.29 7.80
CA SER A 88 2.78 5.52 8.92
C SER A 88 1.40 6.02 9.32
N ILE A 89 1.17 7.34 9.39
CA ILE A 89 -0.16 7.91 9.68
C ILE A 89 -1.15 7.54 8.56
N LEU A 90 -0.78 7.75 7.30
CA LEU A 90 -1.66 7.40 6.18
C LEU A 90 -1.96 5.91 6.12
N GLY A 91 -0.95 5.07 6.27
CA GLY A 91 -1.12 3.63 6.36
C GLY A 91 -2.02 3.24 7.53
N TYR A 92 -1.87 3.88 8.68
CA TYR A 92 -2.73 3.64 9.83
C TYR A 92 -4.19 4.04 9.57
N VAL A 93 -4.42 5.22 9.00
CA VAL A 93 -5.76 5.72 8.66
C VAL A 93 -6.41 4.86 7.58
N LEU A 94 -5.69 4.53 6.50
CA LEU A 94 -6.20 3.70 5.41
C LEU A 94 -6.48 2.27 5.88
N ASN A 95 -5.58 1.65 6.66
CA ASN A 95 -5.85 0.33 7.24
C ASN A 95 -7.05 0.38 8.18
N GLY A 96 -7.10 1.38 9.07
CA GLY A 96 -8.25 1.60 9.95
C GLY A 96 -9.56 1.73 9.17
N PHE A 97 -9.54 2.46 8.05
CA PHE A 97 -10.69 2.62 7.16
C PHE A 97 -11.12 1.29 6.51
N VAL A 98 -10.17 0.52 5.96
CA VAL A 98 -10.44 -0.80 5.38
C VAL A 98 -11.03 -1.75 6.41
N PHE A 99 -10.44 -1.82 7.61
CA PHE A 99 -10.95 -2.66 8.69
C PHE A 99 -12.32 -2.20 9.20
N SER A 100 -12.58 -0.89 9.25
CA SER A 100 -13.87 -0.34 9.65
C SER A 100 -14.97 -0.72 8.65
N ILE A 101 -14.70 -0.61 7.34
CA ILE A 101 -15.63 -1.05 6.29
C ILE A 101 -15.88 -2.56 6.36
N LEU A 102 -14.83 -3.37 6.45
CA LEU A 102 -14.98 -4.83 6.56
C LEU A 102 -15.77 -5.20 7.81
N GLY A 103 -15.47 -4.57 8.95
CA GLY A 103 -16.18 -4.74 10.21
C GLY A 103 -17.66 -4.37 10.10
N PHE A 104 -17.99 -3.29 9.39
CA PHE A 104 -19.36 -2.88 9.09
C PHE A 104 -20.10 -3.90 8.21
N LEU A 105 -19.42 -4.51 7.25
CA LEU A 105 -19.99 -5.54 6.36
C LEU A 105 -20.23 -6.89 7.07
N VAL A 106 -19.48 -7.21 8.14
CA VAL A 106 -19.56 -8.51 8.82
C VAL A 106 -20.99 -8.89 9.26
N PRO A 107 -21.74 -8.04 10.01
CA PRO A 107 -23.10 -8.39 10.43
C PRO A 107 -24.05 -8.63 9.26
N GLU A 108 -23.97 -7.82 8.22
CA GLU A 108 -24.80 -7.96 7.02
C GLU A 108 -24.54 -9.31 6.32
N VAL A 109 -23.27 -9.65 6.15
CA VAL A 109 -22.86 -10.92 5.53
C VAL A 109 -23.30 -12.11 6.39
N ILE A 110 -23.15 -12.07 7.71
CA ILE A 110 -23.58 -13.14 8.62
C ILE A 110 -25.10 -13.38 8.52
N VAL A 111 -25.91 -12.30 8.57
CA VAL A 111 -27.37 -12.42 8.46
C VAL A 111 -27.77 -13.03 7.11
N LYS A 112 -27.08 -12.63 6.02
CA LYS A 112 -27.34 -13.17 4.68
C LYS A 112 -27.00 -14.67 4.58
N ILE A 113 -25.90 -15.10 5.20
CA ILE A 113 -25.48 -16.51 5.24
C ILE A 113 -26.51 -17.35 6.00
N ILE A 114 -26.93 -16.90 7.20
CA ILE A 114 -27.91 -17.63 8.03
C ILE A 114 -29.23 -17.84 7.27
N LYS A 115 -29.67 -16.84 6.50
CA LYS A 115 -30.92 -16.92 5.72
C LYS A 115 -30.84 -17.82 4.49
N THR A 116 -29.67 -17.95 3.88
CA THR A 116 -29.51 -18.64 2.59
C THR A 116 -29.07 -20.08 2.76
N GLU A 117 -28.11 -20.35 3.67
CA GLU A 117 -27.43 -21.65 3.78
C GLU A 117 -27.09 -21.99 5.26
N PRO A 118 -28.10 -22.17 6.14
CA PRO A 118 -27.87 -22.35 7.58
C PRO A 118 -27.10 -23.64 7.92
N HIS A 119 -27.16 -24.67 7.08
CA HIS A 119 -26.47 -25.94 7.30
C HIS A 119 -24.95 -25.84 7.19
N ASN A 120 -24.43 -24.83 6.49
CA ASN A 120 -22.99 -24.67 6.25
C ASN A 120 -22.31 -23.77 7.29
N LEU A 121 -23.05 -23.27 8.29
CA LEU A 121 -22.56 -22.28 9.24
C LEU A 121 -21.35 -22.80 10.05
N LEU A 122 -21.41 -24.07 10.48
CA LEU A 122 -20.34 -24.71 11.23
C LEU A 122 -19.06 -24.82 10.41
N PHE A 123 -19.18 -25.18 9.13
CA PHE A 123 -18.05 -25.24 8.20
C PHE A 123 -17.41 -23.86 7.99
N LEU A 124 -18.21 -22.81 7.81
CA LEU A 124 -17.70 -21.43 7.69
C LEU A 124 -16.97 -20.96 8.95
N ILE A 125 -17.50 -21.25 10.14
CA ILE A 125 -16.85 -20.90 11.41
C ILE A 125 -15.49 -21.61 11.52
N VAL A 126 -15.44 -22.91 11.21
CA VAL A 126 -14.21 -23.70 11.27
C VAL A 126 -13.16 -23.16 10.29
N ILE A 127 -13.53 -22.86 9.04
CA ILE A 127 -12.61 -22.26 8.07
C ILE A 127 -12.14 -20.88 8.53
N THR A 128 -13.03 -20.04 9.03
CA THR A 128 -12.67 -18.69 9.50
C THR A 128 -11.67 -18.78 10.64
N LEU A 129 -11.88 -19.70 11.59
CA LEU A 129 -10.96 -19.94 12.70
C LEU A 129 -9.61 -20.47 12.21
N LEU A 130 -9.59 -21.40 11.25
CA LEU A 130 -8.36 -21.94 10.66
C LEU A 130 -7.55 -20.87 9.93
N VAL A 131 -8.21 -20.01 9.13
CA VAL A 131 -7.55 -18.90 8.43
C VAL A 131 -7.00 -17.89 9.45
N ALA A 132 -7.77 -17.54 10.47
CA ALA A 132 -7.32 -16.63 11.52
C ALA A 132 -6.10 -17.19 12.28
N LEU A 133 -6.15 -18.47 12.64
CA LEU A 133 -5.02 -19.17 13.28
C LEU A 133 -3.80 -19.17 12.37
N ALA A 134 -3.95 -19.52 11.09
CA ALA A 134 -2.86 -19.53 10.14
C ALA A 134 -2.19 -18.14 10.02
N VAL A 135 -2.98 -17.08 9.86
CA VAL A 135 -2.47 -15.70 9.79
C VAL A 135 -1.73 -15.32 11.08
N TYR A 136 -2.26 -15.69 12.25
CA TYR A 136 -1.60 -15.41 13.53
C TYR A 136 -0.28 -16.17 13.69
N LEU A 137 -0.24 -17.45 13.30
CA LEU A 137 0.98 -18.25 13.30
C LEU A 137 2.04 -17.69 12.34
N PHE A 138 1.65 -17.33 11.11
CA PHE A 138 2.57 -16.69 10.15
C PHE A 138 3.15 -15.39 10.72
N ARG A 139 2.30 -14.57 11.35
CA ARG A 139 2.75 -13.35 12.03
C ARG A 139 3.73 -13.64 13.16
N PHE A 140 3.46 -14.68 13.96
CA PHE A 140 4.36 -15.11 15.04
C PHE A 140 5.72 -15.54 14.48
N VAL A 141 5.73 -16.44 13.49
CA VAL A 141 6.97 -16.92 12.86
C VAL A 141 7.79 -15.75 12.31
N TRP A 142 7.16 -14.81 11.60
CA TRP A 142 7.86 -13.64 11.05
C TRP A 142 8.44 -12.68 12.11
N VAL A 143 7.88 -12.65 13.31
CA VAL A 143 8.38 -11.77 14.39
C VAL A 143 9.53 -12.42 15.16
N TYR A 144 9.53 -13.75 15.27
CA TYR A 144 10.54 -14.49 16.02
C TYR A 144 11.73 -14.98 15.18
N VAL A 145 11.58 -15.05 13.86
CA VAL A 145 12.66 -15.38 12.89
C VAL A 145 13.21 -14.09 12.31
#